data_AF-A0A349FAK6-F1
#
_entry.id   AF-A0A349FAK6-F1
#
_cell.length_a   1.000
_cell.length_b   1.000
_cell.length_c   1.000
_cell.angle_alpha   90.00
_cell.angle_beta   90.00
_cell.angle_gamma   90.00
#
_symmetry.space_group_name_H-M   'P 1'
#
loop_
_entity.id
_entity.type
_entity.pdbx_description
1 polymer ?
#
loop_
_entity_poly.entity_id
_entity_poly.type
_entity_poly.pdbx_seq_one_letter_code
_entity_poly.pdbx_strand_id
1 'polypeptide(L)' 'QMLMVGDFHMDLKTAQAAGTYAVQVNTAENLWPELTDFHAIDCQQLLMALA' A
#
# COMPACT_ATOMS: atom_id res chain seq x y z
N GLN A 1 -12.20 -5.84 -8.00
CA GLN A 1 -11.45 -4.72 -7.40
C GLN A 1 -9.97 -5.06 -7.49
N MET A 2 -9.10 -4.06 -7.60
CA MET A 2 -7.64 -4.23 -7.71
C MET A 2 -6.94 -3.48 -6.57
N LEU A 3 -5.80 -4.02 -6.14
CA LEU A 3 -4.91 -3.39 -5.16
C LEU A 3 -3.52 -3.27 -5.79
N MET A 4 -2.91 -2.11 -5.65
CA MET A 4 -1.49 -1.87 -5.95
C MET A 4 -0.71 -1.98 -4.65
N VAL A 5 0.23 -2.91 -4.58
CA VAL A 5 1.11 -3.11 -3.42
C VAL A 5 2.50 -2.62 -3.79
N GLY A 6 3.04 -1.67 -3.04
CA GLY A 6 4.36 -1.09 -3.30
C GLY A 6 4.97 -0.45 -2.06
N ASP A 7 6.26 -0.20 -2.11
CA ASP A 7 7.04 0.41 -1.02
C ASP A 7 7.54 1.82 -1.38
N PHE A 8 7.22 2.30 -2.58
CA PHE A 8 7.64 3.61 -3.05
C PHE A 8 6.44 4.51 -3.42
N HIS A 9 6.62 5.81 -3.20
CA HIS A 9 5.60 6.84 -3.47
C HIS A 9 4.99 6.77 -4.88
N MET A 10 5.77 6.36 -5.88
CA MET A 10 5.29 6.25 -7.27
C MET A 10 4.28 5.12 -7.45
N ASP A 11 4.36 4.04 -6.68
CA ASP A 11 3.39 2.95 -6.71
C ASP A 11 2.02 3.45 -6.25
N LEU A 12 2.01 4.18 -5.14
CA LEU A 12 0.79 4.76 -4.55
C LEU A 12 0.17 5.83 -5.45
N LYS A 13 0.99 6.69 -6.07
CA LYS A 13 0.51 7.63 -7.09
C LYS A 13 -0.07 6.93 -8.31
N THR A 14 0.50 5.81 -8.72
CA THR A 14 -0.03 5.02 -9.83
C THR A 14 -1.38 4.41 -9.47
N ALA A 15 -1.52 3.88 -8.25
CA ALA A 15 -2.79 3.37 -7.73
C ALA A 15 -3.88 4.44 -7.73
N GLN A 16 -3.57 5.63 -7.20
CA GLN A 16 -4.47 6.78 -7.20
C GLN A 16 -4.88 7.19 -8.62
N ALA A 17 -3.92 7.30 -9.54
CA ALA A 17 -4.20 7.67 -10.93
C ALA A 17 -5.05 6.61 -11.66
N ALA A 18 -4.89 5.34 -11.32
CA ALA A 18 -5.67 4.23 -11.87
C ALA A 18 -7.03 4.03 -11.18
N GLY A 19 -7.31 4.73 -10.08
CA GLY A 19 -8.52 4.55 -9.27
C GLY A 19 -8.59 3.18 -8.56
N THR A 20 -7.43 2.63 -8.19
CA THR A 20 -7.34 1.37 -7.42
C THR A 20 -6.93 1.65 -5.97
N TYR A 21 -7.10 0.66 -5.09
CA TYR A 21 -6.59 0.79 -3.72
C TYR A 21 -5.06 0.70 -3.69
N ALA A 22 -4.46 1.40 -2.75
CA ALA A 22 -3.02 1.52 -2.57
C ALA A 22 -2.58 0.91 -1.22
N VAL A 23 -1.63 -0.01 -1.26
CA VAL A 23 -1.06 -0.66 -0.08
C VAL A 23 0.43 -0.33 0.02
N GLN A 24 0.81 0.37 1.08
CA GLN A 24 2.22 0.64 1.39
C GLN A 24 2.80 -0.52 2.20
N VAL A 25 3.91 -1.10 1.74
CA VAL A 25 4.65 -2.16 2.45
C VAL A 25 6.13 -1.81 2.70
N ASN A 26 6.85 -2.64 3.44
CA ASN A 26 8.31 -2.60 3.64
C ASN A 26 8.85 -1.31 4.28
N THR A 27 8.04 -0.68 5.12
CA THR A 27 8.34 0.58 5.79
C THR A 27 7.82 0.52 7.22
N ALA A 28 8.58 1.04 8.19
CA ALA A 28 8.21 0.94 9.61
C ALA A 28 6.94 1.74 9.96
N GLU A 29 6.64 2.79 9.19
CA GLU A 29 5.50 3.67 9.36
C GLU A 29 4.84 3.98 8.02
N ASN A 30 3.60 4.47 8.04
CA ASN A 30 2.92 4.96 6.85
C ASN A 30 3.54 6.32 6.44
N LEU A 31 4.28 6.34 5.33
CA LEU A 31 5.06 7.50 4.90
C LEU A 31 4.20 8.47 4.10
N TRP A 32 3.12 7.97 3.48
CA TRP A 32 2.23 8.75 2.63
C TRP A 32 0.75 8.50 2.96
N PRO A 33 0.26 8.91 4.15
CA PRO A 33 -1.12 8.64 4.58
C PRO A 33 -2.20 9.10 3.59
N GLU A 34 -1.93 10.19 2.87
CA GLU A 34 -2.84 10.76 1.86
C GLU A 34 -2.99 9.88 0.60
N LEU A 35 -2.07 8.94 0.39
CA LEU A 35 -1.98 8.07 -0.79
C LEU A 35 -2.11 6.58 -0.46
N THR A 36 -2.27 6.23 0.82
CA THR A 36 -2.20 4.86 1.31
C THR A 36 -3.53 4.47 1.95
N ASP A 37 -4.24 3.53 1.34
CA ASP A 37 -5.47 2.97 1.90
C ASP A 37 -5.17 1.95 3.00
N PHE A 38 -4.04 1.24 2.89
CA PHE A 38 -3.59 0.27 3.89
C PHE A 38 -2.06 0.25 4.01
N HIS A 39 -1.55 0.16 5.24
CA HIS A 39 -0.11 0.02 5.50
C HIS A 39 0.17 -1.27 6.25
N ALA A 40 1.22 -1.97 5.82
CA ALA A 40 1.80 -3.10 6.54
C ALA A 40 3.32 -2.92 6.58
N ILE A 41 3.96 -3.34 7.67
CA ILE A 41 5.41 -3.23 7.83
C ILE A 41 6.16 -4.11 6.82
N ASP A 42 5.56 -5.24 6.42
CA ASP A 42 6.08 -6.19 5.45
C ASP A 42 4.95 -7.01 4.80
N CYS A 43 5.31 -7.84 3.83
CA CYS A 43 4.36 -8.73 3.15
C CYS A 43 3.78 -9.82 4.05
N GLN A 44 4.45 -10.20 5.15
CA GLN A 44 3.95 -11.22 6.07
C GLN A 44 2.78 -10.66 6.88
N GLN A 45 2.89 -9.41 7.36
CA GLN A 45 1.80 -8.70 8.01
C GLN A 45 0.66 -8.43 7.04
N LEU A 46 0.96 -8.07 5.79
CA LEU A 46 -0.08 -7.94 4.76
C LEU A 46 -0.83 -9.26 4.56
N LEU A 47 -0.12 -10.39 4.45
CA LEU A 47 -0.75 -11.71 4.32
C LEU A 47 -1.64 -12.05 5.52
N MET A 48 -1.20 -11.73 6.75
CA MET A 48 -2.02 -11.94 7.95
C MET A 48 -3.28 -11.07 7.97
N ALA A 49 -3.25 -9.88 7.37
CA ALA A 49 -4.41 -8.99 7.27
C ALA A 49 -5.42 -9.39 6.19
N LEU A 50 -5.05 -10.32 5.29
CA LEU A 50 -5.91 -10.84 4.22
C LEU A 50 -6.62 -12.15 4.60
N ALA A 51 -6.29 -12.74 5.75
CA ALA A 51 -6.94 -13.93 6.30
C ALA A 51 -8.27 -13.58 6.97
#